data_AF-A0A327ZI49-F1
#
_entry.id   AF-A0A327ZI49-F1
#
_cell.length_a   1.000
_cell.length_b   1.000
_cell.length_c   1.000
_cell.angle_alpha   90.00
_cell.angle_beta   90.00
_cell.angle_gamma   90.00
#
_symmetry.space_group_name_H-M   'P 1'
#
loop_
_entity.id
_entity.type
_entity.pdbx_description
1 polymer ?
#
loop_
_entity_poly.entity_id
_entity_poly.type
_entity_poly.pdbx_seq_one_letter_code
_entity_poly.pdbx_strand_id
1 'polypeptide(L)'
;MTTPEELEPLHTLVTATARYNDLRMRDALAAMDPEGTPGLTRDESLEMLALSEVVIRKAGYGRQPMIRTARGAGASWSQIGAAVGSSKQAAWEAHQRWIDAQG
;
A
#
# COMPACT_ATOMS: atom_id res chain seq x y z
N MET A 1 -8.60 10.98 -15.66
CA MET A 1 -7.28 11.28 -15.04
C MET A 1 -7.04 10.11 -14.11
N THR A 2 -6.02 9.29 -14.33
CA THR A 2 -5.85 8.05 -13.57
C THR A 2 -5.72 8.34 -12.07
N THR A 3 -6.75 8.03 -11.28
CA THR A 3 -6.74 8.17 -9.82
C THR A 3 -6.74 6.82 -9.11
N PRO A 4 -6.34 6.77 -7.81
CA PRO A 4 -6.48 5.56 -7.02
C PRO A 4 -7.92 5.04 -6.99
N GLU A 5 -8.91 5.94 -6.87
CA GLU A 5 -10.34 5.58 -6.79
C GLU A 5 -10.84 4.88 -8.07
N GLU A 6 -10.35 5.30 -9.24
CA GLU A 6 -10.68 4.67 -10.52
C GLU A 6 -9.99 3.30 -10.69
N LEU A 7 -8.74 3.17 -10.25
CA LEU A 7 -7.94 1.95 -10.40
C LEU A 7 -8.25 0.87 -9.36
N GLU A 8 -8.64 1.26 -8.16
CA GLU A 8 -8.89 0.37 -7.03
C GLU A 8 -9.92 -0.75 -7.33
N PRO A 9 -11.08 -0.52 -7.97
CA PRO A 9 -11.99 -1.59 -8.34
C PRO A 9 -11.50 -2.47 -9.50
N LEU A 10 -10.56 -1.98 -10.33
CA LEU A 10 -10.06 -2.68 -11.51
C LEU A 10 -8.93 -3.68 -11.18
N HIS A 11 -8.35 -3.57 -9.99
CA HIS A 11 -7.21 -4.38 -9.60
C HIS A 11 -7.45 -5.20 -8.32
N THR A 12 -6.94 -6.42 -8.33
CA THR A 12 -6.53 -7.13 -7.09
C THR A 12 -5.19 -6.58 -6.59
N LEU A 13 -4.79 -6.91 -5.36
CA LEU A 13 -3.45 -6.56 -4.84
C LEU A 13 -2.35 -7.08 -5.78
N VAL A 14 -2.44 -8.34 -6.20
CA VAL A 14 -1.46 -8.99 -7.09
C VAL A 14 -1.35 -8.23 -8.42
N THR A 15 -2.47 -7.93 -9.06
CA THR A 15 -2.47 -7.23 -10.36
C THR A 15 -2.01 -5.78 -10.25
N ALA A 16 -2.33 -5.08 -9.15
CA ALA A 16 -1.85 -3.72 -8.91
C ALA A 16 -0.33 -3.70 -8.73
N THR A 17 0.22 -4.61 -7.92
CA THR A 17 1.66 -4.74 -7.71
C THR A 17 2.40 -5.13 -9.00
N ALA A 18 1.85 -6.04 -9.80
CA ALA A 18 2.43 -6.42 -11.07
C ALA A 18 2.57 -5.22 -12.03
N ARG A 19 1.49 -4.45 -12.21
CA ARG A 19 1.49 -3.26 -13.07
C ARG A 19 2.40 -2.15 -12.52
N TYR A 20 2.39 -1.92 -11.21
CA TYR A 20 3.31 -0.99 -10.56
C TYR A 20 4.77 -1.36 -10.82
N ASN A 21 5.13 -2.63 -10.66
CA ASN A 21 6.50 -3.10 -10.87
C ASN A 21 6.96 -2.97 -12.33
N ASP A 22 6.07 -3.23 -13.29
CA ASP A 22 6.33 -3.02 -14.73
C ASP A 22 6.68 -1.56 -15.03
N LEU A 23 5.84 -0.62 -14.60
CA LEU A 23 6.08 0.81 -14.78
C LEU A 23 7.35 1.26 -14.05
N ARG A 24 7.57 0.79 -12.82
CA ARG A 24 8.75 1.12 -12.01
C ARG A 24 10.05 0.63 -12.66
N MET A 25 10.03 -0.55 -13.27
CA MET A 25 11.18 -1.11 -13.98
C MET A 25 11.50 -0.29 -15.24
N ARG A 26 10.48 0.06 -16.03
CA ARG A 26 10.65 0.89 -17.23
C ARG A 26 11.22 2.27 -16.88
N ASP A 27 10.69 2.91 -15.84
CA ASP A 27 11.20 4.18 -15.32
C ASP A 27 12.68 4.08 -14.89
N ALA A 28 13.05 3.01 -14.18
CA ALA A 28 14.43 2.78 -13.78
C ALA A 28 15.38 2.55 -14.96
N LEU A 29 14.95 1.82 -16.00
CA LEU A 29 15.74 1.61 -17.21
C LEU A 29 15.95 2.91 -17.98
N ALA A 30 14.91 3.73 -18.15
CA ALA A 30 15.01 5.04 -18.78
C ALA A 30 15.94 6.00 -18.03
N ALA A 31 15.97 5.93 -16.69
CA ALA A 31 16.90 6.73 -15.89
C ALA A 31 18.38 6.32 -16.08
N MET A 32 18.64 5.05 -16.41
CA MET A 32 20.00 4.53 -16.64
C MET A 32 20.51 4.79 -18.07
N ASP A 33 19.60 4.85 -19.04
CA ASP A 33 19.90 5.13 -20.45
C ASP A 33 18.85 6.10 -21.05
N PRO A 34 18.95 7.40 -20.75
CA PRO A 34 17.96 8.39 -21.21
C PRO A 34 17.93 8.59 -22.72
N GLU A 35 19.01 8.23 -23.42
CA GLU A 35 19.16 8.42 -24.87
C GLU A 35 18.64 7.21 -25.66
N GLY A 36 18.77 5.99 -25.13
CA GLY A 36 18.33 4.76 -25.78
C GLY A 36 17.02 4.17 -25.27
N THR A 37 16.54 4.59 -24.10
CA THR A 37 15.31 4.05 -23.49
C THR A 37 14.27 5.14 -23.23
N PRO A 38 13.10 5.08 -23.90
CA PRO A 38 12.02 6.03 -23.64
C PRO A 38 11.53 5.97 -22.19
N GLY A 39 11.46 7.13 -21.54
CA GLY A 39 10.84 7.30 -20.23
C GLY A 39 9.34 7.04 -20.23
N LEU A 40 8.77 6.95 -19.03
CA LEU A 40 7.32 6.88 -18.88
C LEU A 40 6.66 8.14 -19.45
N THR A 41 5.53 7.94 -20.12
CA THR A 41 4.65 9.06 -20.47
C THR A 41 4.09 9.72 -19.19
N ARG A 42 3.56 10.94 -19.32
CA ARG A 42 2.87 11.63 -18.22
C ARG A 42 1.78 10.75 -17.59
N ASP A 43 0.99 10.09 -18.42
CA ASP A 43 -0.14 9.28 -17.94
C ASP A 43 0.34 8.00 -17.24
N GLU A 44 1.41 7.36 -17.73
CA GLU A 44 2.03 6.21 -17.07
C GLU A 44 2.67 6.59 -15.72
N SER A 45 3.29 7.77 -15.63
CA SER A 45 3.82 8.27 -14.37
C SER A 45 2.72 8.53 -13.33
N LEU A 46 1.58 9.09 -13.76
CA LEU A 46 0.42 9.28 -12.91
C LEU A 46 -0.23 7.94 -12.52
N GLU A 47 -0.31 6.99 -13.46
CA GLU A 47 -0.79 5.62 -13.21
C GLU A 47 0.08 4.93 -12.16
N MET A 48 1.42 5.01 -12.28
CA MET A 48 2.35 4.41 -11.32
C MET A 48 2.14 4.97 -9.90
N LEU A 49 1.93 6.28 -9.76
CA LEU A 49 1.61 6.91 -8.47
C LEU A 49 0.26 6.42 -7.93
N ALA A 50 -0.77 6.41 -8.76
CA ALA A 50 -2.10 5.93 -8.35
C ALA A 50 -2.07 4.46 -7.92
N LEU A 51 -1.35 3.60 -8.65
CA LEU A 51 -1.16 2.19 -8.30
C LEU A 51 -0.41 2.01 -6.97
N SER A 52 0.56 2.87 -6.66
CA SER A 52 1.27 2.81 -5.36
C SER A 52 0.31 2.99 -4.18
N GLU A 53 -0.64 3.91 -4.30
CA GLU A 53 -1.68 4.14 -3.30
C GLU A 53 -2.67 2.96 -3.25
N VAL A 54 -3.09 2.43 -4.40
CA VAL A 54 -3.95 1.24 -4.45
C VAL A 54 -3.30 0.04 -3.75
N VAL A 55 -1.99 -0.18 -3.93
CA VAL A 55 -1.25 -1.25 -3.25
C VAL A 55 -1.25 -1.02 -1.73
N ILE A 56 -0.99 0.21 -1.27
CA ILE A 56 -1.02 0.57 0.16
C ILE A 56 -2.40 0.31 0.76
N ARG A 57 -3.48 0.78 0.11
CA ARG A 57 -4.85 0.58 0.56
C ARG A 57 -5.19 -0.90 0.67
N LYS A 58 -4.98 -1.68 -0.41
CA LYS A 58 -5.32 -3.10 -0.44
C LYS A 58 -4.48 -3.94 0.53
N ALA A 59 -3.20 -3.63 0.73
CA ALA A 59 -2.39 -4.26 1.76
C ALA A 59 -2.82 -3.86 3.19
N GLY A 60 -3.45 -2.69 3.34
CA GLY A 60 -4.07 -2.21 4.57
C GLY A 60 -5.46 -2.78 4.86
N TYR A 61 -6.14 -3.35 3.85
CA TYR A 61 -7.46 -3.95 4.05
C TYR A 61 -7.39 -5.09 5.06
N GLY A 62 -8.34 -5.12 6.00
CA GLY A 62 -8.36 -6.14 7.04
C GLY A 62 -7.21 -6.04 8.06
N ARG A 63 -6.49 -4.91 8.13
CA ARG A 63 -5.39 -4.72 9.10
C ARG A 63 -5.82 -4.91 10.54
N GLN A 64 -7.03 -4.51 10.91
CA GLN A 64 -7.50 -4.60 12.29
C GLN A 64 -7.79 -6.05 12.76
N PRO A 65 -8.43 -6.92 11.96
CA PRO A 65 -8.44 -8.36 12.21
C PRO A 65 -7.05 -9.00 12.32
N MET A 66 -6.08 -8.58 11.49
CA MET A 66 -4.69 -9.06 11.60
C MET A 66 -4.04 -8.63 12.93
N ILE A 67 -4.24 -7.38 13.35
CA ILE A 67 -3.79 -6.87 14.66
C ILE A 67 -4.42 -7.67 15.80
N ARG A 68 -5.72 -7.97 15.74
CA ARG A 68 -6.40 -8.81 16.73
C ARG A 68 -5.78 -10.21 16.81
N THR A 69 -5.49 -10.82 15.66
CA THR A 69 -4.83 -12.13 15.59
C THR A 69 -3.44 -12.10 16.22
N ALA A 70 -2.63 -11.08 15.90
CA ALA A 70 -1.32 -10.89 16.51
C ALA A 70 -1.40 -10.70 18.03
N ARG A 71 -2.38 -9.93 18.52
CA ARG A 71 -2.67 -9.79 19.96
C ARG A 71 -3.02 -11.12 20.60
N GLY A 72 -3.88 -11.93 19.97
CA GLY A 72 -4.24 -13.27 20.44
C GLY A 72 -3.05 -14.23 20.49
N ALA A 73 -2.08 -14.07 19.60
CA ALA A 73 -0.82 -14.81 19.59
C ALA A 73 0.23 -14.29 20.60
N GLY A 74 -0.12 -13.30 21.43
CA GLY A 74 0.76 -12.79 22.50
C GLY A 74 1.63 -11.59 22.11
N ALA A 75 1.51 -11.05 20.90
CA ALA A 75 2.29 -9.87 20.50
C ALA A 75 1.90 -8.65 21.36
N SER A 76 2.88 -7.95 21.93
CA SER A 76 2.67 -6.70 22.66
C SER A 76 2.32 -5.53 21.72
N TRP A 77 1.70 -4.48 22.24
CA TRP A 77 1.42 -3.26 21.47
C TRP A 77 2.69 -2.57 20.96
N SER A 78 3.81 -2.71 21.66
CA SER A 78 5.10 -2.21 21.17
C SER A 78 5.56 -2.98 19.93
N GLN A 79 5.45 -4.32 19.94
CA GLN A 79 5.79 -5.16 18.78
C GLN A 79 4.85 -4.88 17.60
N ILE A 80 3.54 -4.72 17.86
CA ILE A 80 2.55 -4.40 16.82
C ILE A 80 2.82 -3.03 16.23
N GLY A 81 3.05 -2.01 17.07
CA GLY A 81 3.41 -0.66 16.62
C GLY A 81 4.63 -0.70 15.70
N ALA A 82 5.71 -1.35 16.13
CA ALA A 82 6.91 -1.52 15.31
C ALA A 82 6.62 -2.23 13.98
N ALA A 83 5.84 -3.33 14.00
CA ALA A 83 5.53 -4.10 12.80
C ALA A 83 4.70 -3.32 11.75
N VAL A 84 3.84 -2.41 12.19
CA VAL A 84 3.02 -1.58 11.27
C VAL A 84 3.66 -0.22 10.97
N GLY A 85 4.90 0.02 11.43
CA GLY A 85 5.61 1.27 11.21
C GLY A 85 5.03 2.47 11.97
N SER A 86 4.50 2.25 13.18
CA SER A 86 3.87 3.27 14.01
C SER A 86 4.30 3.18 15.48
N SER A 87 3.81 4.08 16.33
CA SER A 87 4.06 4.02 17.76
C SER A 87 3.13 3.00 18.44
N LYS A 88 3.54 2.51 19.62
CA LYS A 88 2.68 1.69 20.50
C LYS A 88 1.32 2.35 20.73
N GLN A 89 1.34 3.65 21.03
CA GLN A 89 0.14 4.43 21.35
C GLN A 89 -0.78 4.52 20.14
N ALA A 90 -0.24 4.89 18.97
CA ALA A 90 -1.02 5.00 17.75
C ALA A 90 -1.64 3.66 17.32
N ALA A 91 -0.89 2.55 17.47
CA ALA A 91 -1.40 1.21 17.17
C ALA A 91 -2.56 0.81 18.10
N TRP A 92 -2.44 1.11 19.40
CA TRP A 92 -3.50 0.84 20.37
C TRP A 92 -4.75 1.69 20.09
N GLU A 93 -4.60 3.00 19.91
CA GLU A 93 -5.71 3.91 19.65
C GLU A 93 -6.44 3.59 18.34
N ALA A 94 -5.70 3.28 17.27
CA ALA A 94 -6.29 2.88 16.01
C ALA A 94 -7.11 1.59 16.15
N HIS A 95 -6.66 0.65 16.99
CA HIS A 95 -7.40 -0.57 17.26
C HIS A 95 -8.66 -0.33 18.08
N GLN A 96 -8.60 0.55 19.10
CA GLN A 96 -9.77 0.88 19.91
C GLN A 96 -10.85 1.58 19.09
N ARG A 97 -10.48 2.60 18.31
CA ARG A 97 -11.44 3.26 17.39
C ARG A 97 -12.12 2.27 16.46
N TRP A 98 -11.38 1.25 16.00
CA TRP A 98 -11.95 0.22 15.16
C TRP A 98 -12.92 -0.70 15.91
N ILE A 99 -12.60 -1.10 17.16
CA ILE A 99 -13.52 -1.86 18.03
C ILE A 99 -14.80 -1.05 18.27
N ASP A 100 -14.67 0.23 18.61
CA ASP A 100 -15.81 1.13 18.87
C ASP A 100 -16.72 1.24 17.63
N ALA A 101 -16.14 1.27 16.43
CA ALA A 101 -16.87 1.29 15.17
C ALA A 101 -17.54 -0.05 14.78
N GLN A 102 -17.32 -1.14 15.53
CA GLN A 102 -18.04 -2.40 15.34
C GLN A 102 -19.33 -2.51 16.19
N GLY A 103 -19.56 -1.57 17.10
CA GLY A 103 -20.78 -1.47 17.93
C GLY A 103 -21.83 -0.54 17.32
#